data_AF-A0A7L8S733-F1
#
_entry.id   AF-A0A7L8S733-F1
#
_cell.length_a   1.000
_cell.length_b   1.000
_cell.length_c   1.000
_cell.angle_alpha   90.00
_cell.angle_beta   90.00
_cell.angle_gamma   90.00
#
_symmetry.space_group_name_H-M   'P 1'
#
loop_
_entity.id
_entity.type
_entity.pdbx_description
1 polymer ?
#
loop_
_entity_poly.entity_id
_entity_poly.type
_entity_poly.pdbx_seq_one_letter_code
_entity_poly.pdbx_strand_id
1 'polypeptide(L)' 'MILDRVVAQSESQANDFWALREANTELFRYFPTLHGFDISIGVSETETLLRTISSVLGPKRETLWFGHLGDGNCTCP' A
#
# COMPACT_ATOMS: atom_id res chain seq x y z
N MET A 1 -5.27 -7.39 21.90
CA MET A 1 -5.01 -5.99 21.46
C MET A 1 -4.24 -6.05 20.17
N ILE A 2 -4.55 -5.18 19.21
CA ILE A 2 -3.70 -4.96 18.05
C ILE A 2 -2.79 -3.79 18.42
N LEU A 3 -1.47 -4.01 18.54
CA LEU A 3 -0.52 -2.96 18.92
C LEU A 3 -0.11 -2.08 17.73
N ASP A 4 -0.23 -2.59 16.51
CA ASP A 4 0.32 -1.94 15.31
C ASP A 4 -0.69 -1.04 14.59
N ARG A 5 -1.56 -0.37 15.34
CA ARG A 5 -2.59 0.53 14.79
C ARG A 5 -2.59 1.86 15.52
N VAL A 6 -2.75 2.94 14.75
CA VAL A 6 -2.94 4.29 15.27
C VAL A 6 -4.36 4.74 14.92
N VAL A 7 -5.07 5.30 15.89
CA VAL A 7 -6.40 5.90 15.72
C VAL A 7 -6.30 7.39 16.02
N ALA A 8 -6.82 8.22 15.11
CA ALA A 8 -6.81 9.66 15.29
C ALA A 8 -7.60 10.05 16.55
N GLN A 9 -7.03 10.96 17.34
CA GLN A 9 -7.61 11.52 18.57
C GLN A 9 -8.15 12.94 18.36
N SER A 10 -8.00 13.50 17.16
CA SER A 10 -8.53 14.81 16.77
C SER A 10 -8.79 14.87 15.26
N GLU A 11 -9.59 15.84 14.84
CA GLU A 11 -9.85 16.10 13.42
C GLU A 11 -8.57 16.51 12.67
N SER A 12 -7.70 17.31 13.31
CA SER A 12 -6.39 17.65 12.74
C SER A 12 -5.56 16.40 12.47
N GLN A 13 -5.51 15.46 13.42
CA GLN A 13 -4.78 14.21 13.24
C GLN A 13 -5.40 13.31 12.17
N ALA A 14 -6.72 13.31 12.04
CA ALA A 14 -7.42 12.60 10.96
C ALA A 14 -7.03 13.17 9.59
N ASN A 15 -6.97 14.50 9.46
CA ASN A 15 -6.54 15.19 8.24
C ASN A 15 -5.07 14.87 7.91
N ASP A 16 -4.19 14.83 8.91
CA ASP A 16 -2.79 14.46 8.72
C ASP A 16 -2.65 13.01 8.21
N PHE A 17 -3.45 12.08 8.73
CA PHE A 17 -3.46 10.69 8.26
C PHE A 17 -3.94 10.58 6.81
N TRP A 18 -4.97 11.35 6.43
CA TRP A 18 -5.44 11.40 5.05
C TRP A 18 -4.40 12.02 4.11
N ALA A 19 -3.76 13.12 4.51
CA ALA A 19 -2.71 13.74 3.72
C ALA A 19 -1.56 12.76 3.42
N LEU A 20 -1.17 11.95 4.41
CA LEU A 20 -0.18 10.88 4.19
C LEU A 20 -0.66 9.82 3.21
N ARG A 21 -1.93 9.39 3.29
CA ARG A 21 -2.51 8.41 2.35
C ARG A 21 -2.61 8.97 0.93
N GLU A 22 -2.80 10.26 0.76
CA GLU A 22 -2.99 10.91 -0.54
C GLU A 22 -1.68 11.37 -1.20
N ALA A 23 -0.56 11.37 -0.45
CA ALA A 23 0.76 11.79 -0.92
C ALA A 23 1.43 10.82 -1.93
N ASN A 24 0.65 10.15 -2.79
CA ASN A 24 1.13 9.19 -3.78
C ASN A 24 2.08 9.82 -4.82
N THR A 25 1.84 11.07 -5.21
CA THR A 25 2.72 11.79 -6.15
C THR A 25 4.10 12.06 -5.56
N GLU A 26 4.18 12.26 -4.25
CA GLU A 26 5.44 12.50 -3.55
C GLU A 26 6.28 11.21 -3.48
N LEU A 27 5.67 10.02 -3.51
CA LEU A 27 6.40 8.76 -3.55
C LEU A 27 7.36 8.67 -4.73
N PHE A 28 6.96 9.16 -5.91
CA PHE A 28 7.84 9.17 -7.09
C PHE A 28 9.09 10.07 -6.94
N ARG A 29 9.05 11.05 -6.03
CA ARG A 29 10.23 11.87 -5.71
C ARG A 29 11.26 11.11 -4.88
N TYR A 30 10.79 10.24 -3.99
CA TYR A 30 11.65 9.42 -3.13
C TYR A 30 12.06 8.09 -3.78
N PHE A 31 11.22 7.56 -4.69
CA PHE A 31 11.43 6.31 -5.42
C PHE A 31 11.38 6.56 -6.94
N PRO A 32 12.44 7.14 -7.54
CA PRO A 32 12.42 7.54 -8.95
C PRO A 32 12.36 6.36 -9.93
N THR A 33 12.72 5.16 -9.49
CA THR A 33 12.64 3.91 -10.27
C THR A 33 11.45 3.04 -9.87
N LEU A 34 10.42 3.63 -9.26
CA LEU A 34 9.19 2.94 -8.92
C LEU A 34 8.46 2.56 -10.22
N HIS A 35 8.41 1.28 -10.52
CA HIS A 35 7.43 0.76 -11.48
C HIS A 35 6.07 0.75 -10.77
N GLY A 36 4.97 1.02 -11.46
CA GLY A 36 3.65 1.09 -10.83
C GLY A 36 2.67 0.21 -11.57
N PHE A 37 1.97 -0.65 -10.83
CA PHE A 37 0.95 -1.57 -11.31
C PHE A 37 -0.35 -1.31 -10.55
N ASP A 38 -1.42 -1.10 -11.29
CA ASP A 38 -2.78 -0.94 -10.76
C ASP A 38 -3.58 -2.16 -11.21
N ILE A 39 -3.91 -3.04 -10.26
CA ILE A 39 -4.51 -4.35 -10.54
C ILE A 39 -5.70 -4.62 -9.64
N SER A 40 -6.74 -5.23 -10.23
CA SER A 40 -7.94 -5.66 -9.51
C SER A 40 -8.00 -7.17 -9.42
N ILE A 41 -8.25 -7.67 -8.22
CA ILE A 41 -8.38 -9.10 -7.92
C ILE A 41 -9.50 -9.36 -6.91
N GLY A 42 -9.93 -10.61 -6.77
CA GLY A 42 -10.84 -10.97 -5.69
C GLY A 42 -10.21 -10.68 -4.33
N VAL A 43 -10.94 -10.03 -3.42
CA VAL A 43 -10.44 -9.69 -2.06
C VAL A 43 -9.94 -10.93 -1.32
N SER A 44 -10.56 -12.09 -1.53
CA SER A 44 -10.14 -13.38 -0.96
C SER A 44 -8.81 -13.89 -1.52
N GLU A 45 -8.39 -13.41 -2.68
CA GLU A 45 -7.18 -13.84 -3.39
C GLU A 45 -5.99 -12.91 -3.11
N THR A 46 -6.21 -11.77 -2.45
CA THR A 46 -5.17 -10.77 -2.20
C THR A 46 -3.96 -11.32 -1.49
N GLU A 47 -4.14 -12.07 -0.40
CA GLU A 47 -3.00 -12.64 0.31
C GLU A 47 -2.17 -13.58 -0.56
N THR A 48 -2.83 -14.43 -1.35
CA THR A 48 -2.17 -15.37 -2.27
C THR A 48 -1.36 -14.63 -3.33
N LEU A 49 -1.92 -13.57 -3.90
CA LEU A 49 -1.23 -12.75 -4.89
C LEU A 49 0.02 -12.08 -4.28
N LEU A 50 -0.13 -11.43 -3.12
CA LEU A 50 0.98 -10.74 -2.45
C LEU A 50 2.15 -11.68 -2.16
N ARG A 51 1.86 -12.91 -1.68
CA ARG A 51 2.87 -13.95 -1.44
C ARG A 51 3.55 -14.41 -2.74
N THR A 52 2.77 -14.59 -3.80
CA THR A 52 3.27 -15.00 -5.11
C THR A 52 4.23 -13.96 -5.67
N ILE A 53 3.83 -12.69 -5.70
CA ILE A 53 4.68 -11.58 -6.18
C ILE A 53 5.96 -11.48 -5.33
N SER A 54 5.83 -11.54 -4.00
CA SER A 54 6.99 -11.49 -3.10
C SER A 54 8.00 -12.61 -3.38
N SER A 55 7.52 -13.82 -3.67
CA SER A 55 8.38 -14.97 -4.01
C SER A 55 9.12 -14.80 -5.35
N VAL A 56 8.48 -14.14 -6.32
CA VAL A 56 9.05 -13.89 -7.67
C VAL A 56 10.07 -12.76 -7.63
N LEU A 57 9.77 -11.67 -6.92
CA LEU A 57 10.64 -10.50 -6.82
C LEU A 57 11.91 -10.78 -6.00
N GLY A 58 11.83 -11.69 -5.02
CA GLY A 58 12.94 -12.06 -4.15
C GLY A 58 13.32 -10.96 -3.15
N PRO A 59 14.20 -11.26 -2.18
CA PRO A 59 14.47 -10.39 -1.02
C PRO A 59 15.27 -9.12 -1.33
N LYS A 60 15.72 -8.92 -2.58
CA LYS A 60 16.56 -7.78 -2.99
C LYS A 60 15.77 -6.61 -3.56
N ARG A 61 14.44 -6.72 -3.66
CA ARG A 61 13.58 -5.65 -4.17
C ARG A 61 12.74 -5.08 -3.04
N GLU A 62 12.73 -3.77 -2.94
CA GLU A 62 11.81 -3.05 -2.06
C GLU A 62 10.47 -2.95 -2.78
N THR A 63 9.38 -3.34 -2.11
CA THR A 63 8.01 -3.29 -2.65
C THR A 63 7.13 -2.50 -1.69
N LEU A 64 6.38 -1.53 -2.20
CA LEU A 64 5.43 -0.71 -1.45
C LEU A 64 3.99 -1.09 -1.77
N TRP A 65 3.27 -1.69 -0.83
CA TRP A 65 1.88 -2.10 -1.08
C TRP A 65 0.91 -1.05 -0.55
N PHE A 66 0.05 -0.53 -1.42
CA PHE A 66 -1.03 0.39 -1.04
C PHE A 66 -2.24 0.21 -1.98
N GLY A 67 -3.39 0.78 -1.64
CA GLY A 67 -4.58 0.65 -2.48
C GLY A 67 -5.87 0.57 -1.67
N HIS A 68 -6.92 0.11 -2.32
CA HIS A 68 -8.26 -0.01 -1.76
C HIS A 68 -8.55 -1.49 -1.48
N LEU A 69 -7.93 -2.03 -0.43
CA LEU A 69 -8.03 -3.46 -0.12
C LEU A 69 -9.49 -3.98 -0.02
N GLY A 70 -10.42 -3.12 0.42
CA GLY A 70 -11.84 -3.48 0.59
C GLY A 70 -12.62 -3.71 -0.71
N ASP A 71 -12.15 -3.18 -1.84
CA ASP A 71 -12.79 -3.38 -3.15
C ASP A 71 -11.97 -4.29 -4.09
N GLY A 72 -10.84 -4.81 -3.61
CA GLY A 72 -9.97 -5.71 -4.37
C GLY A 72 -8.95 -4.97 -5.24
N ASN A 73 -8.86 -3.65 -5.16
CA ASN A 73 -7.80 -2.90 -5.83
C ASN A 73 -6.51 -2.89 -4.99
N CYS A 74 -5.45 -3.46 -5.57
CA CYS A 74 -4.09 -3.41 -5.05
C CYS A 74 -3.21 -2.62 -6.01
N THR A 75 -2.64 -1.52 -5.51
CA THR A 75 -1.58 -0.79 -6.20
C THR A 75 -0.23 -1.28 -5.66
N CYS A 76 0.55 -1.87 -6.55
CA CYS A 76 1.86 -2.45 -6.26
C CYS A 76 2.90 -1.78 -7.15
N PRO A 77 4.14 -1.58 -6.70
CA PRO A 77 5.26 -1.38 -7.57
C PRO A 77 5.96 -2.65 -8.02
#